data_AF-A0A8C6X2D9-F1
#
_entry.id   AF-A0A8C6X2D9-F1
#
_cell.length_a   1.000
_cell.length_b   1.000
_cell.length_c   1.000
_cell.angle_alpha   90.00
_cell.angle_beta   90.00
_cell.angle_gamma   90.00
#
_symmetry.space_group_name_H-M   'P 1'
#
loop_
_entity.id
_entity.type
_entity.pdbx_description
1 polymer ?
#
loop_
_entity_poly.entity_id
_entity_poly.type
_entity_poly.pdbx_seq_one_letter_code
_entity_poly.pdbx_strand_id
1 'polypeptide(L)'
;MGFGNDLKYSHEALLKLQDWELRLLETVKKFMAMRIKSDKEYASTLQNLCNQVDKESTSQLDYVSNVAKSWLLIVQQTEQLSKIMKTHAEDLNAGPLHRLTVMIKDKQQIKKSYVGVHQQIEAEMFKVTKTELEKLKSSYRQFIKEVNSAKEKYKEALSKGRKKDYTCHLGFLCKNLNIHPDM
;
A
#
# COMPACT_ATOMS: atom_id res chain seq x y z
N MET A 1 9.73 18.34 -3.62
CA MET A 1 8.96 17.44 -4.51
C MET A 1 8.32 16.37 -3.65
N GLY A 2 7.06 16.04 -3.91
CA GLY A 2 6.30 15.05 -3.16
C GLY A 2 5.00 14.70 -3.88
N PHE A 3 4.63 13.42 -3.88
CA PHE A 3 3.50 12.89 -4.65
C PHE A 3 2.17 13.62 -4.40
N GLY A 4 1.93 14.12 -3.19
CA GLY A 4 0.70 14.85 -2.86
C GLY A 4 0.53 16.18 -3.63
N ASN A 5 1.63 16.84 -3.98
CA ASN A 5 1.60 18.08 -4.75
C ASN A 5 1.81 17.83 -6.25
N ASP A 6 2.72 16.91 -6.58
CA ASP A 6 3.18 16.71 -7.96
C ASP A 6 2.34 15.68 -8.74
N LEU A 7 1.61 14.78 -8.06
CA LEU A 7 0.89 13.64 -8.65
C LEU A 7 -0.60 13.57 -8.25
N LYS A 8 -1.23 14.73 -8.05
CA LYS A 8 -2.59 14.87 -7.51
C LYS A 8 -3.68 14.07 -8.25
N TYR A 9 -3.49 13.78 -9.54
CA TYR A 9 -4.43 13.01 -10.39
C TYR A 9 -3.82 11.73 -10.96
N SER A 10 -2.81 11.16 -10.29
CA SER A 10 -2.04 10.01 -10.80
C SER A 10 -2.24 8.73 -9.98
N HIS A 11 -3.43 8.53 -9.40
CA HIS A 11 -3.75 7.34 -8.60
C HIS A 11 -3.36 6.03 -9.30
N GLU A 12 -3.80 5.87 -10.55
CA GLU A 12 -3.50 4.69 -11.37
C GLU A 12 -1.99 4.47 -11.58
N ALA A 13 -1.23 5.54 -11.78
CA ALA A 13 0.22 5.45 -11.95
C ALA A 13 0.90 5.01 -10.64
N LEU A 14 0.43 5.52 -9.50
CA LEU A 14 0.93 5.13 -8.18
C LEU A 14 0.61 3.66 -7.87
N LEU A 15 -0.58 3.16 -8.23
CA LEU A 15 -0.92 1.75 -8.08
C LEU A 15 -0.02 0.86 -8.94
N LYS A 16 0.19 1.23 -10.20
CA LYS A 16 1.11 0.51 -11.10
C LYS A 16 2.54 0.51 -10.55
N LEU A 17 3.02 1.63 -10.03
CA LEU A 17 4.34 1.71 -9.39
C LEU A 17 4.46 0.72 -8.23
N GLN A 18 3.48 0.70 -7.33
CA GLN A 18 3.47 -0.24 -6.20
C GLN A 18 3.44 -1.70 -6.65
N ASP A 19 2.73 -2.02 -7.73
CA ASP A 19 2.73 -3.36 -8.33
C ASP A 19 4.09 -3.76 -8.90
N TRP A 20 4.77 -2.84 -9.58
CA TRP A 20 6.12 -3.07 -10.08
C TRP A 20 7.12 -3.30 -8.96
N GLU A 21 7.07 -2.49 -7.91
CA GLU A 21 7.93 -2.66 -6.74
C GLU A 21 7.67 -4.01 -6.04
N LEU A 22 6.41 -4.44 -5.90
CA LEU A 22 6.09 -5.76 -5.35
C LEU A 22 6.64 -6.90 -6.21
N ARG A 23 6.52 -6.81 -7.53
CA ARG A 23 7.10 -7.80 -8.46
C ARG A 23 8.62 -7.85 -8.37
N LEU A 24 9.27 -6.70 -8.22
CA LEU A 24 10.72 -6.62 -8.01
C LEU A 24 11.13 -7.31 -6.71
N LEU A 25 10.43 -7.03 -5.60
CA LEU A 25 10.73 -7.66 -4.31
C LEU A 25 10.55 -9.19 -4.36
N GLU A 26 9.51 -9.69 -5.03
CA GLU A 26 9.34 -11.14 -5.25
C GLU A 26 10.45 -11.74 -6.11
N THR A 27 10.96 -11.00 -7.08
CA THR A 27 12.10 -11.43 -7.91
C THR A 27 13.37 -11.53 -7.06
N VAL A 28 13.65 -10.53 -6.23
CA VAL A 28 14.79 -10.54 -5.30
C VAL A 28 14.67 -11.70 -4.30
N LYS A 29 13.46 -11.97 -3.79
CA LYS A 29 13.20 -13.10 -2.89
C LYS A 29 13.53 -14.45 -3.54
N LYS A 30 13.09 -14.65 -4.79
CA LYS A 30 13.42 -15.85 -5.57
C LYS A 30 14.92 -15.98 -5.81
N PHE A 31 15.58 -14.88 -6.17
CA PHE A 31 17.03 -14.84 -6.33
C PHE A 31 17.76 -15.27 -5.04
N MET A 32 17.39 -14.71 -3.89
CA MET A 32 17.97 -15.08 -2.60
C MET A 32 17.73 -16.55 -2.26
N ALA A 33 16.52 -17.08 -2.51
CA ALA A 33 16.21 -18.48 -2.30
C ALA A 33 17.10 -19.41 -3.16
N MET A 34 17.33 -19.04 -4.43
CA MET A 34 18.26 -19.77 -5.30
C MET A 34 19.70 -19.68 -4.80
N ARG A 35 20.13 -18.51 -4.31
CA ARG A 35 21.47 -18.34 -3.75
C ARG A 35 21.69 -19.23 -2.52
N ILE A 36 20.73 -19.26 -1.60
CA ILE A 36 20.76 -20.14 -0.40
C ILE A 36 20.88 -21.60 -0.82
N LYS A 37 20.09 -22.02 -1.82
CA LYS A 37 20.14 -23.39 -2.34
C LYS A 37 21.52 -23.72 -2.92
N SER A 38 22.05 -22.84 -3.78
CA SER A 38 23.36 -23.00 -4.42
C SER A 38 24.49 -23.09 -3.38
N ASP A 39 24.48 -22.23 -2.36
CA ASP A 39 25.51 -22.21 -1.32
C ASP A 39 25.48 -23.49 -0.46
N LYS A 40 24.28 -24.02 -0.16
CA LYS A 40 24.12 -25.31 0.54
C LYS A 40 24.60 -26.50 -0.28
N GLU A 41 24.25 -26.55 -1.56
CA GLU A 41 24.69 -27.61 -2.47
C GLU A 41 26.22 -27.61 -2.64
N TYR A 42 26.81 -26.43 -2.76
CA TYR A 42 28.26 -26.27 -2.84
C TYR A 42 28.96 -26.70 -1.54
N ALA A 43 28.47 -26.26 -0.38
CA ALA A 43 28.98 -26.71 0.92
C ALA A 43 28.91 -28.24 1.07
N SER A 44 27.78 -28.85 0.71
CA SER A 44 27.64 -30.31 0.75
C SER A 44 28.63 -31.02 -0.17
N THR A 45 28.89 -30.47 -1.34
CA THR A 45 29.84 -31.06 -2.31
C THR A 45 31.27 -31.03 -1.76
N LEU A 46 31.68 -29.89 -1.17
CA LEU A 46 32.99 -29.77 -0.53
C LEU A 46 33.13 -30.72 0.66
N GLN A 47 32.12 -30.82 1.52
CA GLN A 47 32.14 -31.75 2.65
C GLN A 47 32.26 -33.20 2.19
N ASN A 48 31.53 -33.58 1.14
CA ASN A 48 31.58 -34.93 0.59
C ASN A 48 32.97 -35.27 0.04
N LEU A 49 33.65 -34.29 -0.58
CA LEU A 49 35.03 -34.46 -1.07
C LEU A 49 35.99 -34.72 0.09
N CYS A 50 35.94 -33.91 1.16
CA CYS A 50 36.77 -34.12 2.36
C CYS A 50 36.53 -35.51 2.98
N ASN A 51 35.26 -35.92 3.10
CA ASN A 51 34.89 -37.22 3.68
C ASN A 51 35.38 -38.42 2.85
N GLN A 52 35.59 -38.27 1.54
CA GLN A 52 36.16 -39.32 0.69
C GLN A 52 37.66 -39.48 0.95
N VAL A 53 38.38 -38.35 1.07
CA VAL A 53 39.81 -38.35 1.35
C VAL A 53 40.11 -39.00 2.71
N ASP A 54 39.31 -38.74 3.75
CA ASP A 54 39.52 -39.36 5.07
C ASP A 54 39.39 -40.89 5.04
N LYS A 55 38.46 -41.43 4.23
CA LYS A 55 38.25 -42.87 4.07
C LYS A 55 39.43 -43.55 3.38
N GLU A 56 40.03 -42.91 2.38
CA GLU A 56 41.19 -43.45 1.64
C GLU A 56 42.52 -43.22 2.37
N SER A 57 42.62 -42.15 3.17
CA SER A 57 43.85 -41.79 3.91
C SER A 57 44.10 -42.66 5.14
N THR A 58 43.06 -43.31 5.68
CA THR A 58 43.15 -44.21 6.84
C THR A 58 44.09 -45.40 6.59
N SER A 59 44.37 -45.74 5.33
CA SER A 59 45.26 -46.85 4.92
C SER A 59 46.77 -46.53 4.89
N GLN A 60 47.21 -45.28 5.11
CA GLN A 60 48.63 -44.87 4.95
C GLN A 60 49.24 -44.20 6.20
N LEU A 61 48.91 -44.70 7.40
CA LEU A 61 49.23 -44.06 8.69
C LEU A 61 50.73 -44.00 9.06
N ASP A 62 51.65 -44.68 8.36
CA ASP A 62 53.05 -44.81 8.79
C ASP A 62 54.07 -43.90 8.05
N TYR A 63 53.64 -43.03 7.10
CA TYR A 63 54.56 -42.18 6.34
C TYR A 63 54.31 -40.68 6.52
N VAL A 64 55.06 -40.04 7.43
CA VAL A 64 54.95 -38.60 7.72
C VAL A 64 55.88 -37.78 6.80
N SER A 65 55.47 -37.58 5.56
CA SER A 65 56.14 -36.67 4.61
C SER A 65 55.63 -35.23 4.73
N ASN A 66 56.47 -34.25 4.39
CA ASN A 66 56.03 -32.86 4.21
C ASN A 66 54.92 -32.74 3.15
N VAL A 67 54.93 -33.61 2.13
CA VAL A 67 53.86 -33.67 1.13
C VAL A 67 52.53 -34.09 1.77
N ALA A 68 52.56 -35.10 2.65
CA ALA A 68 51.36 -35.56 3.36
C ALA A 68 50.80 -34.48 4.31
N LYS A 69 51.67 -33.75 5.02
CA LYS A 69 51.27 -32.61 5.86
C LYS A 69 50.62 -31.49 5.04
N SER A 70 51.21 -31.12 3.90
CA SER A 70 50.65 -30.11 3.01
C SER A 70 49.30 -30.55 2.42
N TRP A 71 49.16 -31.82 2.06
CA TRP A 71 47.89 -32.39 1.60
C TRP A 71 46.80 -32.33 2.67
N LEU A 72 47.10 -32.76 3.90
CA LEU A 72 46.17 -32.67 5.03
C LEU A 72 45.69 -31.24 5.26
N LEU A 73 46.60 -30.26 5.17
CA LEU A 73 46.25 -28.86 5.31
C LEU A 73 45.26 -28.40 4.22
N ILE A 74 45.44 -28.82 2.97
CA ILE A 74 44.51 -28.52 1.87
C ILE A 74 43.11 -29.10 2.17
N VAL A 75 43.04 -30.34 2.65
CA VAL A 75 41.77 -31.01 3.01
C VAL A 75 41.07 -30.25 4.15
N GLN A 76 41.81 -29.87 5.20
CA GLN A 76 41.28 -29.11 6.33
C GLN A 76 40.78 -27.72 5.92
N GLN A 77 41.52 -27.01 5.05
CA GLN A 77 41.09 -25.71 4.52
C GLN A 77 39.83 -25.83 3.65
N THR A 78 39.71 -26.91 2.88
CA THR A 78 38.51 -27.21 2.08
C THR A 78 37.30 -27.49 2.97
N GLU A 79 37.49 -28.21 4.08
CA GLU A 79 36.44 -28.46 5.08
C GLU A 79 36.00 -27.16 5.79
N GLN A 80 36.94 -26.28 6.11
CA GLN A 80 36.62 -24.95 6.66
C GLN A 80 35.79 -24.12 5.69
N LEU A 81 36.14 -24.12 4.38
CA LEU A 81 35.35 -23.44 3.35
C LEU A 81 33.92 -23.99 3.24
N SER A 82 33.74 -25.31 3.32
CA SER A 82 32.42 -25.95 3.39
C SER A 82 31.57 -25.37 4.53
N LYS A 83 32.15 -25.29 5.74
CA LYS A 83 31.48 -24.74 6.93
C LYS A 83 31.09 -23.28 6.72
N ILE A 84 31.99 -22.45 6.19
CA ILE A 84 31.71 -21.04 5.88
C ILE A 84 30.54 -20.89 4.89
N MET A 85 30.54 -21.68 3.81
CA MET A 85 29.48 -21.62 2.80
C MET A 85 28.11 -22.04 3.37
N LYS A 86 28.10 -23.05 4.26
CA LYS A 86 26.89 -23.44 4.98
C LYS A 86 26.37 -22.31 5.87
N THR A 87 27.24 -21.67 6.64
CA THR A 87 26.88 -20.52 7.50
C THR A 87 26.33 -19.36 6.67
N HIS A 88 26.96 -19.00 5.54
CA HIS A 88 26.45 -17.95 4.65
C HIS A 88 25.02 -18.23 4.18
N ALA A 89 24.71 -19.47 3.83
CA ALA A 89 23.37 -19.86 3.41
C ALA A 89 22.35 -19.76 4.56
N GLU A 90 22.76 -20.11 5.78
CA GLU A 90 21.92 -20.03 6.99
C GLU A 90 21.66 -18.57 7.39
N ASP A 91 22.70 -17.73 7.41
CA ASP A 91 22.61 -16.30 7.73
C ASP A 91 21.75 -15.55 6.70
N LEU A 92 21.95 -15.84 5.41
CA LEU A 92 21.14 -15.26 4.33
C LEU A 92 19.66 -15.64 4.47
N ASN A 93 19.38 -16.89 4.87
CA ASN A 93 18.03 -17.40 5.06
C ASN A 93 17.34 -16.80 6.30
N ALA A 94 18.01 -16.79 7.45
CA ALA A 94 17.44 -16.35 8.72
C ALA A 94 17.36 -14.82 8.84
N GLY A 95 18.28 -14.08 8.22
CA GLY A 95 18.31 -12.62 8.29
C GLY A 95 17.64 -11.95 7.08
N PRO A 96 18.39 -11.70 5.99
CA PRO A 96 17.88 -10.92 4.85
C PRO A 96 16.62 -11.48 4.19
N LEU A 97 16.56 -12.80 3.92
CA LEU A 97 15.38 -13.38 3.26
C LEU A 97 14.12 -13.29 4.12
N HIS A 98 14.26 -13.51 5.44
CA HIS A 98 13.16 -13.36 6.38
C HIS A 98 12.66 -11.91 6.40
N ARG A 99 13.57 -10.94 6.57
CA ARG A 99 13.23 -9.50 6.56
C ARG A 99 12.56 -9.07 5.26
N LEU A 100 13.07 -9.52 4.11
CA LEU A 100 12.46 -9.27 2.80
C LEU A 100 11.04 -9.84 2.72
N THR A 101 10.82 -11.04 3.26
CA THR A 101 9.49 -11.66 3.29
C THR A 101 8.50 -10.86 4.13
N VAL A 102 8.93 -10.31 5.27
CA VAL A 102 8.11 -9.42 6.11
C VAL A 102 7.80 -8.12 5.37
N MET A 103 8.83 -7.47 4.79
CA MET A 103 8.68 -6.23 4.04
C MET A 103 7.72 -6.35 2.84
N ILE A 104 7.71 -7.50 2.15
CA ILE A 104 6.73 -7.77 1.08
C ILE A 104 5.30 -7.77 1.64
N LYS A 105 5.06 -8.45 2.77
CA LYS A 105 3.74 -8.49 3.41
C LYS A 105 3.29 -7.09 3.86
N ASP A 106 4.19 -6.34 4.49
CA ASP A 106 3.91 -4.97 4.94
C ASP A 106 3.57 -4.07 3.76
N LYS A 107 4.32 -4.16 2.67
CA LYS A 107 4.05 -3.39 1.44
C LYS A 107 2.69 -3.75 0.82
N GLN A 108 2.33 -5.03 0.79
CA GLN A 108 1.00 -5.46 0.34
C GLN A 108 -0.11 -4.87 1.22
N GLN A 109 0.10 -4.83 2.53
CA GLN A 109 -0.85 -4.25 3.47
C GLN A 109 -0.97 -2.73 3.30
N ILE A 110 0.15 -2.02 3.13
CA ILE A 110 0.18 -0.58 2.86
C ILE A 110 -0.55 -0.26 1.56
N LYS A 111 -0.33 -1.04 0.49
CA LYS A 111 -1.06 -0.88 -0.78
C LYS A 111 -2.57 -1.00 -0.59
N LYS A 112 -3.04 -2.03 0.13
CA LYS A 112 -4.48 -2.21 0.42
C LYS A 112 -5.04 -1.03 1.21
N SER A 113 -4.32 -0.57 2.24
CA SER A 113 -4.71 0.59 3.04
C SER A 113 -4.82 1.86 2.19
N TYR A 114 -3.82 2.12 1.35
CA TYR A 114 -3.83 3.26 0.41
C TYR A 114 -5.06 3.26 -0.50
N VAL A 115 -5.39 2.10 -1.11
CA VAL A 115 -6.57 1.97 -1.96
C VAL A 115 -7.86 2.27 -1.17
N GLY A 116 -7.99 1.71 0.03
CA GLY A 116 -9.16 1.93 0.88
C GLY A 116 -9.35 3.40 1.26
N VAL A 117 -8.28 4.07 1.70
CA VAL A 117 -8.32 5.51 2.03
C VAL A 117 -8.64 6.36 0.80
N HIS A 118 -8.06 6.03 -0.36
CA HIS A 118 -8.35 6.75 -1.59
C HIS A 118 -9.82 6.66 -1.98
N GLN A 119 -10.39 5.45 -1.98
CA GLN A 119 -11.80 5.22 -2.27
C GLN A 119 -12.73 5.94 -1.29
N GLN A 120 -12.38 5.96 0.00
CA GLN A 120 -13.14 6.70 1.01
C GLN A 120 -13.18 8.20 0.69
N ILE A 121 -12.03 8.80 0.38
CA ILE A 121 -11.94 10.22 0.02
C ILE A 121 -12.75 10.52 -1.24
N GLU A 122 -12.67 9.67 -2.26
CA GLU A 122 -13.45 9.83 -3.50
C GLU A 122 -14.96 9.76 -3.23
N ALA A 123 -15.41 8.82 -2.40
CA ALA A 123 -16.80 8.67 -2.02
C ALA A 123 -17.32 9.89 -1.24
N GLU A 124 -16.55 10.39 -0.28
CA GLU A 124 -16.89 11.60 0.49
C GLU A 124 -16.94 12.84 -0.41
N MET A 125 -15.95 13.00 -1.30
CA MET A 125 -15.92 14.09 -2.28
C MET A 125 -17.14 14.03 -3.20
N PHE A 126 -17.52 12.85 -3.71
CA PHE A 126 -18.71 12.69 -4.55
C PHE A 126 -20.00 13.01 -3.78
N LYS A 127 -20.12 12.52 -2.54
CA LYS A 127 -21.28 12.78 -1.68
C LYS A 127 -21.51 14.29 -1.50
N VAL A 128 -20.47 15.02 -1.10
CA VAL A 128 -20.57 16.46 -0.83
C VAL A 128 -20.76 17.26 -2.13
N THR A 129 -19.92 17.02 -3.14
CA THR A 129 -19.85 17.90 -4.32
C THR A 129 -20.91 17.60 -5.39
N LYS A 130 -21.46 16.39 -5.42
CA LYS A 130 -22.50 15.99 -6.39
C LYS A 130 -23.83 15.78 -5.72
N THR A 131 -23.88 14.91 -4.71
CA THR A 131 -25.17 14.46 -4.16
C THR A 131 -25.83 15.53 -3.30
N GLU A 132 -25.12 16.04 -2.30
CA GLU A 132 -25.66 17.03 -1.35
C GLU A 132 -25.83 18.40 -2.02
N LEU A 133 -24.86 18.80 -2.84
CA LEU A 133 -24.93 20.06 -3.58
C LEU A 133 -26.14 20.12 -4.53
N GLU A 134 -26.42 19.05 -5.29
CA GLU A 134 -27.57 19.05 -6.21
C GLU A 134 -28.92 18.99 -5.48
N LYS A 135 -28.99 18.32 -4.32
CA LYS A 135 -30.15 18.40 -3.43
C LYS A 135 -30.39 19.83 -2.97
N LEU A 136 -29.34 20.50 -2.48
CA LEU A 136 -29.43 21.88 -2.01
C LEU A 136 -29.86 22.84 -3.13
N LYS A 137 -29.27 22.73 -4.32
CA LYS A 137 -29.68 23.52 -5.51
C LYS A 137 -31.15 23.28 -5.87
N SER A 138 -31.62 22.04 -5.78
CA SER A 138 -33.01 21.70 -6.10
C SER A 138 -33.98 22.30 -5.09
N SER A 139 -33.69 22.18 -3.79
CA SER A 139 -34.48 22.84 -2.73
C SER A 139 -34.49 24.35 -2.91
N TYR A 140 -33.34 24.97 -3.21
CA TYR A 140 -33.25 26.41 -3.45
C TYR A 140 -34.13 26.86 -4.63
N ARG A 141 -34.08 26.15 -5.76
CA ARG A 141 -34.96 26.41 -6.91
C ARG A 141 -36.44 26.24 -6.58
N GLN A 142 -36.78 25.27 -5.72
CA GLN A 142 -38.16 25.09 -5.25
C GLN A 142 -38.62 26.27 -4.39
N PHE A 143 -37.82 26.70 -3.41
CA PHE A 143 -38.17 27.84 -2.56
C PHE A 143 -38.34 29.13 -3.36
N ILE A 144 -37.53 29.37 -4.40
CA ILE A 144 -37.75 30.52 -5.31
C ILE A 144 -39.14 30.48 -5.95
N LYS A 145 -39.58 29.31 -6.43
CA LYS A 145 -40.92 29.15 -7.03
C LYS A 145 -42.02 29.39 -6.01
N GLU A 146 -41.87 28.87 -4.79
CA GLU A 146 -42.83 29.04 -3.70
C GLU A 146 -42.95 30.51 -3.28
N VAL A 147 -41.83 31.21 -3.10
CA VAL A 147 -41.78 32.64 -2.79
C VAL A 147 -42.44 33.47 -3.88
N ASN A 148 -42.12 33.21 -5.15
CA ASN A 148 -42.73 33.91 -6.27
C ASN A 148 -44.26 33.67 -6.35
N SER A 149 -44.71 32.44 -6.13
CA SER A 149 -46.13 32.11 -6.09
C SER A 149 -46.85 32.82 -4.92
N ALA A 150 -46.25 32.82 -3.73
CA ALA A 150 -46.78 33.51 -2.56
C ALA A 150 -46.87 35.02 -2.79
N LYS A 151 -45.84 35.61 -3.43
CA LYS A 151 -45.81 37.04 -3.80
C LYS A 151 -46.96 37.40 -4.74
N GLU A 152 -47.23 36.60 -5.77
CA GLU A 152 -48.34 36.85 -6.70
C GLU A 152 -49.71 36.69 -6.02
N LYS A 153 -49.91 35.64 -5.22
CA LYS A 153 -51.15 35.46 -4.43
C LYS A 153 -51.42 36.63 -3.49
N TYR A 154 -50.38 37.17 -2.85
CA TYR A 154 -50.49 38.34 -2.00
C TYR A 154 -50.89 39.60 -2.78
N LYS A 155 -50.29 39.85 -3.96
CA LYS A 155 -50.69 40.96 -4.84
C LYS A 155 -52.15 40.85 -5.27
N GLU A 156 -52.61 39.65 -5.62
CA GLU A 156 -54.02 39.41 -5.98
C GLU A 156 -54.98 39.63 -4.80
N ALA A 157 -54.58 39.27 -3.57
CA ALA A 157 -55.40 39.51 -2.39
C ALA A 157 -55.51 41.01 -2.06
N LEU A 158 -54.41 41.75 -2.24
CA LEU A 158 -54.38 43.21 -2.10
C LEU A 158 -55.30 43.90 -3.12
N SER A 159 -55.28 43.49 -4.39
CA SER A 159 -56.14 44.09 -5.43
C SER A 159 -57.63 43.79 -5.21
N LYS A 160 -57.96 42.71 -4.49
CA LYS A 160 -59.33 42.31 -4.14
C LYS A 160 -59.80 42.80 -2.75
N GLY A 161 -59.01 43.62 -2.05
CA GLY A 161 -59.40 44.24 -0.76
C GLY A 161 -59.43 43.30 0.46
N ARG A 162 -58.93 42.06 0.34
CA ARG A 162 -58.93 41.05 1.42
C ARG A 162 -57.62 41.08 2.22
N LYS A 163 -57.44 42.09 3.08
CA LYS A 163 -56.16 42.37 3.78
C LYS A 163 -55.82 41.48 4.98
N LYS A 164 -56.76 40.75 5.60
CA LYS A 164 -56.54 40.16 6.93
C LYS A 164 -55.97 38.73 6.97
N ASP A 165 -56.05 37.95 5.89
CA ASP A 165 -55.75 36.51 5.94
C ASP A 165 -54.34 36.11 5.47
N TYR A 166 -53.62 36.99 4.76
CA TYR A 166 -52.36 36.62 4.08
C TYR A 166 -51.08 37.22 4.71
N THR A 167 -51.20 38.14 5.66
CA THR A 167 -50.07 38.71 6.42
C THR A 167 -49.34 37.67 7.28
N CYS A 168 -50.05 36.65 7.79
CA CYS A 168 -49.45 35.58 8.58
C CYS A 168 -48.57 34.64 7.74
N HIS A 169 -48.98 34.36 6.50
CA HIS A 169 -48.30 33.38 5.64
C HIS A 169 -46.99 33.92 5.04
N LEU A 170 -46.93 35.22 4.72
CA LEU A 170 -45.67 35.89 4.33
C LEU A 170 -44.68 35.97 5.49
N GLY A 171 -45.16 36.29 6.70
CA GLY A 171 -44.32 36.34 7.90
C GLY A 171 -43.66 35.01 8.25
N PHE A 172 -44.39 33.89 8.04
CA PHE A 172 -43.84 32.54 8.23
C PHE A 172 -42.76 32.18 7.20
N LEU A 173 -42.94 32.57 5.93
CA LEU A 173 -41.96 32.32 4.87
C LEU A 173 -40.70 33.18 5.02
N CYS A 174 -40.81 34.47 5.38
CA CYS A 174 -39.66 35.34 5.64
C CYS A 174 -38.78 34.84 6.80
N LYS A 175 -39.41 34.32 7.87
CA LYS A 175 -38.69 33.71 9.00
C LYS A 175 -37.89 32.46 8.59
N ASN A 176 -38.46 31.58 7.76
CA ASN A 176 -37.80 30.35 7.33
C ASN A 176 -36.68 30.59 6.28
N LEU A 177 -36.72 31.70 5.55
CA LEU A 177 -35.70 32.07 4.57
C LEU A 177 -34.60 32.97 5.15
N ASN A 178 -34.68 33.34 6.43
CA ASN A 178 -33.78 34.28 7.11
C ASN A 178 -33.58 35.59 6.33
N ILE A 179 -34.61 36.02 5.59
CA ILE A 179 -34.62 37.30 4.90
C ILE A 179 -35.20 38.28 5.90
N HIS A 180 -34.34 39.09 6.52
CA HIS A 180 -34.79 40.25 7.27
C HIS A 180 -35.59 41.14 6.33
N PRO A 181 -36.84 41.49 6.67
CA PRO A 181 -37.58 42.49 5.91
C PRO A 181 -36.93 43.83 6.23
N ASP A 182 -35.96 44.23 5.41
CA ASP A 182 -35.55 45.62 5.37
C ASP A 182 -36.75 46.41 4.84
N MET A 183 -37.32 47.19 5.75
CA MET A 183 -38.35 48.20 5.53
C MET A 183 -37.73 49.44 4.88
#